data_AF-E7GQM9-F1
#
_entry.id   AF-E7GQM9-F1
#
_cell.length_a   1.000
_cell.length_b   1.000
_cell.length_c   1.000
_cell.angle_alpha   90.00
_cell.angle_beta   90.00
_cell.angle_gamma   90.00
#
_symmetry.space_group_name_H-M   'P 1'
#
loop_
_entity.id
_entity.type
_entity.pdbx_description
1 polymer ?
#
loop_
_entity_poly.entity_id
_entity_poly.type
_entity_poly.pdbx_seq_one_letter_code
_entity_poly.pdbx_strand_id
1 'polypeptide(L)'
;MFKDCTQLNWVSIGIANHIGDEAFAGCTSLNRLIIYLHNGGTPPVLGRDVFKGCTSSKKTIDFSPTGNEAALAERYKAADPQWAVWFEGGTPPPSGSASSGSNDRGSKYGSWVQDAGGWMYIFNDFSPVSQWGYLPYGGKFAWYYFDQNGYMMTGWYTDASGRTYYLNPVSDGTRGRMMTGWNQIDGKWYYFSMEEGSENGMLLKNTTTPDGYKVDADGVWIQ
;
A
#
# COMPACT_ATOMS: atom_id res chain seq x y z
N MET A 1 -2.69 -12.65 -4.66
CA MET A 1 -2.88 -12.91 -3.21
C MET A 1 -2.68 -14.39 -2.98
N PHE A 2 -1.86 -14.78 -2.01
CA PHE A 2 -1.36 -16.17 -1.84
C PHE A 2 -2.27 -17.05 -0.97
N LYS A 3 -3.56 -16.74 -0.87
CA LYS A 3 -4.50 -17.53 -0.07
C LYS A 3 -4.49 -19.01 -0.50
N ASP A 4 -4.52 -19.91 0.46
CA ASP A 4 -4.52 -21.37 0.33
C ASP A 4 -3.31 -21.95 -0.43
N CYS A 5 -2.22 -21.18 -0.56
CA CYS A 5 -0.99 -21.64 -1.20
C CYS A 5 -0.18 -22.54 -0.25
N THR A 6 -0.56 -23.82 -0.16
CA THR A 6 0.04 -24.80 0.75
C THR A 6 1.49 -25.16 0.43
N GLN A 7 2.01 -24.78 -0.74
CA GLN A 7 3.41 -24.99 -1.16
C GLN A 7 4.29 -23.74 -1.01
N LEU A 8 3.71 -22.60 -0.61
CA LEU A 8 4.48 -21.38 -0.42
C LEU A 8 5.35 -21.52 0.83
N ASN A 9 6.66 -21.64 0.65
CA ASN A 9 7.60 -21.85 1.76
C ASN A 9 8.11 -20.54 2.34
N TRP A 10 8.33 -19.53 1.49
CA TRP A 10 8.84 -18.23 1.90
C TRP A 10 8.21 -17.13 1.05
N VAL A 11 8.12 -15.93 1.62
CA VAL A 11 7.75 -14.73 0.88
C VAL A 11 8.66 -13.57 1.29
N SER A 12 9.02 -12.76 0.31
CA SER A 12 9.63 -11.47 0.57
C SER A 12 8.59 -10.38 0.40
N ILE A 13 8.37 -9.61 1.45
CA ILE A 13 7.48 -8.46 1.49
C ILE A 13 8.36 -7.23 1.31
N GLY A 14 8.24 -6.62 0.14
CA GLY A 14 8.95 -5.40 -0.24
C GLY A 14 8.41 -4.15 0.47
N ILE A 15 8.44 -3.03 -0.24
CA ILE A 15 7.85 -1.77 0.23
C ILE A 15 6.32 -1.92 0.25
N ALA A 16 5.77 -2.33 1.40
CA ALA A 16 4.36 -2.62 1.57
C ALA A 16 3.79 -1.79 2.74
N ASN A 17 2.92 -0.85 2.42
CA ASN A 17 2.19 -0.10 3.45
C ASN A 17 0.98 -0.90 4.00
N HIS A 18 0.50 -1.88 3.24
CA HIS A 18 -0.69 -2.68 3.59
C HIS A 18 -0.59 -4.11 3.06
N ILE A 19 -1.03 -5.08 3.86
CA ILE A 19 -1.22 -6.48 3.46
C ILE A 19 -2.70 -6.81 3.62
N GLY A 20 -3.39 -7.11 2.51
CA GLY A 20 -4.84 -7.31 2.51
C GLY A 20 -5.33 -8.52 3.31
N ASP A 21 -6.62 -8.55 3.64
CA ASP A 21 -7.23 -9.68 4.35
C ASP A 21 -6.89 -11.03 3.73
N GLU A 22 -6.60 -12.00 4.59
CA GLU A 22 -6.34 -13.39 4.23
C GLU A 22 -5.19 -13.56 3.23
N ALA A 23 -4.27 -12.58 3.13
CA ALA A 23 -3.26 -12.58 2.07
C ALA A 23 -2.40 -13.84 2.00
N PHE A 24 -2.16 -14.46 3.16
CA PHE A 24 -1.44 -15.72 3.33
C PHE A 24 -2.26 -16.75 4.11
N ALA A 25 -3.58 -16.56 4.23
CA ALA A 25 -4.41 -17.51 4.96
C ALA A 25 -4.34 -18.89 4.29
N GLY A 26 -4.21 -19.96 5.07
CA GLY A 26 -4.10 -21.33 4.56
C GLY A 26 -2.74 -21.70 3.98
N CYS A 27 -1.73 -20.80 4.01
CA CYS A 27 -0.36 -21.13 3.62
C CYS A 27 0.33 -21.98 4.69
N THR A 28 0.04 -23.29 4.70
CA THR A 28 0.51 -24.20 5.75
C THR A 28 2.03 -24.40 5.77
N SER A 29 2.69 -24.30 4.61
CA SER A 29 4.15 -24.48 4.50
C SER A 29 4.94 -23.18 4.65
N LEU A 30 4.27 -22.03 4.80
CA LEU A 30 4.94 -20.73 4.90
C LEU A 30 5.70 -20.66 6.21
N ASN A 31 7.02 -20.63 6.09
CA ASN A 31 7.96 -20.78 7.19
C ASN A 31 8.96 -19.64 7.28
N ARG A 32 9.00 -18.74 6.29
CA ARG A 32 9.94 -17.62 6.28
C ARG A 32 9.33 -16.37 5.66
N LEU A 33 9.37 -15.27 6.41
CA LEU A 33 9.13 -13.92 5.89
C LEU A 33 10.47 -13.19 5.77
N ILE A 34 10.64 -12.47 4.67
CA ILE A 34 11.69 -11.46 4.54
C ILE A 34 11.00 -10.12 4.41
N ILE A 35 11.28 -9.18 5.32
CA ILE A 35 10.68 -7.85 5.31
C ILE A 35 11.72 -6.83 4.91
N TYR A 36 11.50 -6.15 3.79
CA TYR A 36 12.33 -5.01 3.41
C TYR A 36 11.87 -3.76 4.17
N LEU A 37 12.73 -3.26 5.06
CA LEU A 37 12.45 -2.10 5.88
C LEU A 37 12.37 -0.85 5.03
N HIS A 38 11.22 -0.19 5.08
CA HIS A 38 11.00 1.18 4.59
C HIS A 38 10.39 2.02 5.72
N ASN A 39 10.32 3.35 5.55
CA ASN A 39 9.68 4.27 6.49
C ASN A 39 10.17 4.12 7.95
N GLY A 40 11.48 4.03 8.14
CA GLY A 40 12.08 3.87 9.48
C GLY A 40 11.78 2.53 10.15
N GLY A 41 11.34 1.52 9.40
CA GLY A 41 10.97 0.20 9.91
C GLY A 41 9.56 0.14 10.48
N THR A 42 8.64 0.94 9.96
CA THR A 42 7.23 0.89 10.34
C THR A 42 6.57 -0.34 9.70
N PRO A 43 5.86 -1.20 10.46
CA PRO A 43 5.21 -2.39 9.90
C PRO A 43 4.12 -2.04 8.88
N PRO A 44 3.90 -2.89 7.86
CA PRO A 44 2.68 -2.82 7.05
C PRO A 44 1.45 -2.97 7.94
N VAL A 45 0.40 -2.22 7.63
CA VAL A 45 -0.91 -2.46 8.22
C VAL A 45 -1.45 -3.80 7.71
N LEU A 46 -1.92 -4.65 8.61
CA LEU A 46 -2.49 -5.95 8.26
C LEU A 46 -4.01 -5.88 8.15
N GLY A 47 -4.55 -6.54 7.13
CA GLY A 47 -5.96 -6.90 7.03
C GLY A 47 -6.32 -8.00 8.02
N ARG A 48 -7.58 -8.44 7.98
CA ARG A 48 -8.07 -9.54 8.82
C ARG A 48 -7.47 -10.88 8.39
N ASP A 49 -7.13 -11.72 9.35
CA ASP A 49 -6.77 -13.12 9.15
C ASP A 49 -5.62 -13.35 8.14
N VAL A 50 -4.70 -12.38 7.99
CA VAL A 50 -3.60 -12.40 7.02
C VAL A 50 -2.79 -13.70 7.09
N PHE A 51 -2.48 -14.17 8.31
CA PHE A 51 -1.69 -15.38 8.56
C PHE A 51 -2.53 -16.53 9.14
N LYS A 52 -3.86 -16.47 9.02
CA LYS A 52 -4.75 -17.50 9.57
C LYS A 52 -4.46 -18.86 8.94
N GLY A 53 -4.21 -19.88 9.76
CA GLY A 53 -3.90 -21.22 9.26
C GLY A 53 -2.48 -21.38 8.71
N CYS A 54 -1.58 -20.41 8.94
CA CYS A 54 -0.14 -20.63 8.74
C CYS A 54 0.41 -21.53 9.85
N THR A 55 0.46 -22.84 9.59
CA THR A 55 0.75 -23.87 10.61
C THR A 55 2.19 -24.39 10.64
N SER A 56 3.11 -23.84 9.85
CA SER A 56 4.51 -24.30 9.84
C SER A 56 5.12 -24.34 11.25
N SER A 57 5.79 -25.44 11.59
CA SER A 57 6.40 -25.66 12.91
C SER A 57 7.66 -24.83 13.15
N LYS A 58 8.29 -24.35 12.08
CA LYS A 58 9.42 -23.42 12.12
C LYS A 58 9.02 -22.19 11.35
N LYS A 59 9.00 -21.03 12.01
CA LYS A 59 8.71 -19.75 11.38
C LYS A 59 9.84 -18.80 11.70
N THR A 60 10.30 -18.07 10.70
CA THR A 60 11.30 -17.02 10.86
C THR A 60 10.85 -15.75 10.15
N ILE A 61 11.30 -14.62 10.66
CA ILE A 61 11.14 -13.31 10.05
C ILE A 61 12.49 -12.63 10.02
N ASP A 62 12.95 -12.30 8.80
CA ASP A 62 14.22 -11.62 8.56
C ASP A 62 13.94 -10.19 8.14
N PHE A 63 14.65 -9.21 8.70
CA PHE A 63 14.55 -7.81 8.30
C PHE A 63 15.74 -7.40 7.41
N SER A 64 15.46 -6.68 6.33
CA SER A 64 16.47 -6.24 5.35
C SER A 64 16.36 -4.73 5.07
N PRO A 65 17.42 -3.92 5.24
CA PRO A 65 18.72 -4.31 5.80
C PRO A 65 18.59 -4.73 7.26
N THR A 66 19.55 -5.52 7.76
CA THR A 66 19.58 -5.95 9.16
C THR A 66 19.75 -4.73 10.08
N GLY A 67 19.08 -4.77 11.23
CA GLY A 67 19.02 -3.66 12.17
C GLY A 67 18.86 -4.12 13.61
N ASN A 68 18.25 -3.29 14.47
CA ASN A 68 17.91 -3.70 15.83
C ASN A 68 16.66 -4.61 15.80
N GLU A 69 16.89 -5.90 15.57
CA GLU A 69 15.82 -6.91 15.40
C GLU A 69 14.90 -7.01 16.63
N ALA A 70 15.42 -6.83 17.84
CA ALA A 70 14.61 -6.84 19.07
C ALA A 70 13.62 -5.66 19.10
N ALA A 71 14.08 -4.45 18.76
CA ALA A 71 13.20 -3.28 18.70
C ALA A 71 12.15 -3.40 17.57
N LEU A 72 12.54 -4.01 16.44
CA LEU A 72 11.61 -4.28 15.33
C LEU A 72 10.57 -5.34 15.72
N ALA A 73 10.95 -6.40 16.41
CA ALA A 73 10.02 -7.43 16.88
C ALA A 73 8.95 -6.84 17.80
N GLU A 74 9.34 -6.02 18.78
CA GLU A 74 8.39 -5.33 19.67
C GLU A 74 7.47 -4.40 18.89
N ARG A 75 8.01 -3.64 17.93
CA ARG A 75 7.21 -2.75 17.09
C ARG A 75 6.18 -3.49 16.24
N TYR A 76 6.56 -4.61 15.61
CA TYR A 76 5.66 -5.40 14.77
C TYR A 76 4.55 -6.04 15.60
N LYS A 77 4.89 -6.64 16.74
CA LYS A 77 3.89 -7.22 17.66
C LYS A 77 2.94 -6.17 18.23
N ALA A 78 3.43 -4.96 18.52
CA ALA A 78 2.61 -3.86 19.02
C ALA A 78 1.67 -3.28 17.94
N ALA A 79 2.07 -3.34 16.67
CA ALA A 79 1.25 -2.83 15.56
C ALA A 79 0.06 -3.74 15.23
N ASP A 80 0.26 -5.06 15.22
CA ASP A 80 -0.83 -6.02 15.03
C ASP A 80 -0.47 -7.40 15.65
N PRO A 81 -1.35 -8.02 16.47
CA PRO A 81 -1.08 -9.30 17.09
C PRO A 81 -0.86 -10.46 16.10
N GLN A 82 -1.31 -10.35 14.85
CA GLN A 82 -1.07 -11.35 13.81
C GLN A 82 0.43 -11.49 13.48
N TRP A 83 1.26 -10.48 13.75
CA TRP A 83 2.72 -10.58 13.60
C TRP A 83 3.36 -11.54 14.61
N ALA A 84 2.73 -11.76 15.77
CA ALA A 84 3.30 -12.57 16.85
C ALA A 84 3.61 -14.02 16.42
N VAL A 85 2.89 -14.56 15.43
CA VAL A 85 3.10 -15.93 14.92
C VAL A 85 4.48 -16.12 14.30
N TRP A 86 5.20 -15.04 13.96
CA TRP A 86 6.51 -15.08 13.31
C TRP A 86 7.70 -14.95 14.27
N PHE A 87 7.46 -14.74 15.57
CA PHE A 87 8.51 -14.58 16.59
C PHE A 87 8.52 -15.76 17.57
N GLU A 88 9.70 -16.08 18.12
CA GLU A 88 9.88 -17.21 19.05
C GLU A 88 8.93 -17.12 20.27
N GLY A 89 8.30 -18.25 20.62
CA GLY A 89 7.34 -18.32 21.73
C GLY A 89 5.96 -17.71 21.44
N GLY A 90 5.74 -17.18 20.23
CA GLY A 90 4.44 -16.68 19.80
C GLY A 90 3.42 -17.80 19.71
N THR A 91 2.41 -17.77 20.58
CA THR A 91 1.18 -18.52 20.34
C THR A 91 0.38 -17.77 19.28
N PRO A 92 -0.22 -18.45 18.28
CA PRO A 92 -1.20 -17.80 17.40
C PRO A 92 -2.26 -17.15 18.30
N PRO A 93 -2.75 -15.93 17.98
CA PRO A 93 -3.93 -15.43 18.68
C PRO A 93 -5.02 -16.50 18.57
N PRO A 94 -5.72 -16.84 19.68
CA PRO A 94 -6.82 -17.78 19.63
C PRO A 94 -7.75 -17.35 18.50
N SER A 95 -8.23 -18.30 17.68
CA SER A 95 -9.28 -18.00 16.72
C SER A 95 -10.46 -17.41 17.47
N GLY A 96 -10.62 -16.08 17.39
CA GLY A 96 -11.67 -15.34 18.09
C GLY A 96 -11.22 -14.29 19.12
N SER A 97 -9.94 -14.15 19.46
CA SER A 97 -9.50 -13.08 20.40
C SER A 97 -9.20 -11.77 19.67
N ALA A 98 -10.17 -11.28 18.92
CA ALA A 98 -10.30 -9.84 18.73
C ALA A 98 -10.81 -9.28 20.06
N SER A 99 -10.13 -8.28 20.63
CA SER A 99 -10.65 -7.54 21.77
C SER A 99 -12.10 -7.11 21.47
N SER A 100 -12.99 -7.54 22.35
CA SER A 100 -14.40 -7.18 22.43
C SER A 100 -14.51 -5.72 22.88
N GLY A 101 -14.26 -4.81 21.96
CA GLY A 101 -14.83 -3.47 21.97
C GLY A 101 -15.86 -3.45 20.86
N SER A 102 -17.13 -3.60 21.22
CA SER A 102 -18.24 -3.49 20.28
C SER A 102 -18.28 -2.10 19.69
N ASN A 103 -18.07 -2.02 18.38
CA ASN A 103 -18.89 -1.25 17.45
C ASN A 103 -18.53 -1.79 16.08
N ASP A 104 -19.52 -2.35 15.40
CA ASP A 104 -19.59 -2.48 13.94
C ASP A 104 -18.24 -2.23 13.23
N ARG A 105 -17.36 -3.25 13.21
CA ARG A 105 -16.09 -3.15 12.48
C ARG A 105 -16.38 -3.32 10.99
N GLY A 106 -16.97 -2.26 10.45
CA GLY A 106 -17.44 -2.13 9.08
C GLY A 106 -16.31 -2.36 8.09
N SER A 107 -16.65 -3.12 7.04
CA SER A 107 -15.85 -3.35 5.83
C SER A 107 -14.48 -4.04 6.04
N LYS A 108 -14.21 -5.07 5.24
CA LYS A 108 -12.86 -5.67 5.03
C LYS A 108 -11.80 -4.62 4.63
N TYR A 109 -12.24 -3.42 4.27
CA TYR A 109 -11.44 -2.28 3.90
C TYR A 109 -11.81 -1.07 4.77
N GLY A 110 -10.90 -0.11 4.86
CA GLY A 110 -11.16 1.17 5.48
C GLY A 110 -12.27 1.94 4.77
N SER A 111 -12.68 3.03 5.40
CA SER A 111 -13.72 3.90 4.88
C SER A 111 -13.14 5.21 4.40
N TRP A 112 -13.61 5.65 3.24
CA TRP A 112 -13.43 7.04 2.81
C TRP A 112 -14.32 7.94 3.65
N VAL A 113 -13.71 8.91 4.32
CA VAL A 113 -14.41 9.87 5.17
C VAL A 113 -14.13 11.27 4.61
N GLN A 114 -15.16 12.11 4.52
CA GLN A 114 -15.00 13.48 4.07
C GLN A 114 -15.38 14.45 5.18
N ASP A 115 -14.53 15.44 5.41
CA ASP A 115 -14.80 16.59 6.28
C ASP A 115 -14.56 17.92 5.53
N ALA A 116 -14.42 19.02 6.26
CA ALA A 116 -14.15 20.34 5.70
C ALA A 116 -12.75 20.49 5.07
N GLY A 117 -11.77 19.68 5.50
CA GLY A 117 -10.41 19.67 4.98
C GLY A 117 -10.25 18.80 3.72
N GLY A 118 -11.09 17.77 3.57
CA GLY A 118 -11.12 16.98 2.35
C GLY A 118 -11.49 15.51 2.60
N TRP A 119 -11.04 14.65 1.69
CA TRP A 119 -11.23 13.21 1.80
C TRP A 119 -10.05 12.58 2.55
N MET A 120 -10.34 11.75 3.55
CA MET A 120 -9.39 10.89 4.25
C MET A 120 -9.77 9.43 4.01
N TYR A 121 -8.84 8.53 4.28
CA TYR A 121 -9.14 7.10 4.32
C TYR A 121 -8.77 6.55 5.69
N ILE A 122 -9.76 6.01 6.40
CA ILE A 122 -9.59 5.52 7.78
C ILE A 122 -9.74 4.01 7.79
N PHE A 123 -8.72 3.30 8.28
CA PHE A 123 -8.75 1.86 8.52
C PHE A 123 -8.18 1.55 9.90
N ASN A 124 -8.99 1.00 10.81
CA ASN A 124 -8.57 0.62 12.17
C ASN A 124 -7.68 1.68 12.86
N ASP A 125 -8.25 2.88 13.06
CA ASP A 125 -7.59 4.07 13.64
C ASP A 125 -6.35 4.60 12.90
N PHE A 126 -6.01 4.03 11.74
CA PHE A 126 -4.94 4.50 10.86
C PHE A 126 -5.51 5.33 9.69
N SER A 127 -4.82 6.42 9.36
CA SER A 127 -5.01 7.21 8.13
C SER A 127 -3.65 7.45 7.47
N PRO A 128 -3.51 7.26 6.15
CA PRO A 128 -2.27 7.56 5.44
C PRO A 128 -1.98 9.06 5.48
N VAL A 129 -0.73 9.42 5.78
CA VAL A 129 -0.20 10.79 5.80
C VAL A 129 1.11 10.86 5.02
N SER A 130 1.29 11.90 4.20
CA SER A 130 2.47 12.13 3.34
C SER A 130 2.90 10.91 2.52
N GLN A 131 1.93 10.11 2.05
CA GLN A 131 2.23 8.80 1.44
C GLN A 131 1.18 8.35 0.42
N TRP A 132 1.61 7.41 -0.41
CA TRP A 132 0.75 6.69 -1.35
C TRP A 132 -0.06 5.58 -0.67
N GLY A 133 -1.32 5.43 -1.06
CA GLY A 133 -2.18 4.31 -0.70
C GLY A 133 -2.83 3.66 -1.92
N TYR A 134 -2.76 2.33 -2.02
CA TYR A 134 -3.50 1.56 -3.01
C TYR A 134 -4.83 1.11 -2.41
N LEU A 135 -5.89 1.85 -2.68
CA LEU A 135 -7.14 1.81 -1.90
C LEU A 135 -8.36 1.50 -2.76
N PRO A 136 -9.39 0.84 -2.20
CA PRO A 136 -10.61 0.54 -2.92
C PRO A 136 -11.57 1.75 -2.94
N TYR A 137 -12.19 2.00 -4.09
CA TYR A 137 -13.33 2.90 -4.24
C TYR A 137 -14.27 2.36 -5.33
N GLY A 138 -15.55 2.19 -5.02
CA GLY A 138 -16.54 1.65 -5.99
C GLY A 138 -16.18 0.26 -6.53
N GLY A 139 -15.57 -0.60 -5.70
CA GLY A 139 -15.17 -1.97 -6.08
C GLY A 139 -13.90 -2.08 -6.91
N LYS A 140 -13.19 -0.96 -7.16
CA LYS A 140 -11.91 -0.93 -7.89
C LYS A 140 -10.81 -0.38 -7.00
N PHE A 141 -9.59 -0.89 -7.16
CA PHE A 141 -8.42 -0.34 -6.48
C PHE A 141 -7.69 0.65 -7.38
N ALA A 142 -7.13 1.68 -6.77
CA ALA A 142 -6.29 2.66 -7.43
C ALA A 142 -5.29 3.27 -6.45
N TRP A 143 -4.25 3.91 -6.98
CA TRP A 143 -3.32 4.70 -6.19
C TRP A 143 -3.90 6.08 -5.88
N TYR A 144 -3.73 6.50 -4.64
CA TYR A 144 -4.08 7.83 -4.12
C TYR A 144 -2.88 8.33 -3.32
N TYR A 145 -2.66 9.64 -3.26
CA TYR A 145 -1.66 10.24 -2.40
C TYR A 145 -2.32 11.12 -1.34
N PHE A 146 -1.80 11.09 -0.12
CA PHE A 146 -2.32 11.85 1.01
C PHE A 146 -1.28 12.84 1.49
N ASP A 147 -1.74 14.05 1.81
CA ASP A 147 -0.89 15.12 2.34
C ASP A 147 -0.48 14.87 3.80
N GLN A 148 0.27 15.81 4.38
CA GLN A 148 0.77 15.73 5.76
C GLN A 148 -0.33 15.70 6.83
N ASN A 149 -1.54 16.16 6.50
CA ASN A 149 -2.70 16.15 7.39
C ASN A 149 -3.59 14.91 7.16
N GLY A 150 -3.24 14.07 6.19
CA GLY A 150 -3.98 12.87 5.83
C GLY A 150 -5.13 13.11 4.87
N TYR A 151 -5.17 14.27 4.21
CA TYR A 151 -6.15 14.56 3.17
C TYR A 151 -5.65 14.10 1.80
N MET A 152 -6.51 13.41 1.08
CA MET A 152 -6.29 12.92 -0.28
C MET A 152 -6.05 14.11 -1.21
N MET A 153 -4.92 14.09 -1.88
CA MET A 153 -4.54 15.11 -2.86
C MET A 153 -5.28 14.91 -4.20
N THR A 154 -5.45 16.01 -4.93
CA THR A 154 -5.90 16.05 -6.32
C THR A 154 -5.04 17.02 -7.12
N GLY A 155 -4.98 16.86 -8.44
CA GLY A 155 -4.17 17.68 -9.33
C GLY A 155 -2.71 17.22 -9.39
N TRP A 156 -1.82 18.15 -9.72
CA TRP A 156 -0.39 17.92 -9.84
C TRP A 156 0.26 17.66 -8.48
N TYR A 157 1.10 16.64 -8.41
CA TYR A 157 1.92 16.33 -7.24
C TYR A 157 3.35 16.05 -7.68
N THR A 158 4.33 16.68 -7.03
CA THR A 158 5.76 16.39 -7.24
C THR A 158 6.36 15.98 -5.91
N ASP A 159 6.99 14.81 -5.89
CA ASP A 159 7.62 14.30 -4.67
C ASP A 159 8.99 14.95 -4.40
N ALA A 160 9.57 14.62 -3.24
CA ALA A 160 10.87 15.16 -2.81
C ALA A 160 12.04 14.78 -3.74
N SER A 161 11.87 13.77 -4.60
CA SER A 161 12.87 13.36 -5.60
C SER A 161 12.65 13.99 -6.97
N GLY A 162 11.67 14.89 -7.11
CA GLY A 162 11.35 15.58 -8.36
C GLY A 162 10.52 14.76 -9.34
N ARG A 163 9.95 13.63 -8.90
CA ARG A 163 9.03 12.82 -9.71
C ARG A 163 7.63 13.43 -9.64
N THR A 164 7.04 13.66 -10.80
CA THR A 164 5.75 14.35 -10.94
C THR A 164 4.66 13.35 -11.31
N TYR A 165 3.48 13.51 -10.73
CA TYR A 165 2.29 12.68 -10.89
C TYR A 165 1.07 13.58 -11.06
N TYR A 166 -0.02 13.02 -11.57
CA TYR A 166 -1.31 13.71 -11.63
C TYR A 166 -2.41 12.86 -11.01
N LEU A 167 -3.12 13.42 -10.05
CA LEU A 167 -4.23 12.79 -9.33
C LEU A 167 -5.53 13.39 -9.82
N ASN A 168 -6.50 12.58 -10.25
CA ASN A 168 -7.69 13.09 -10.93
C ASN A 168 -8.47 14.12 -10.09
N PRO A 169 -8.60 15.40 -10.50
CA PRO A 169 -9.40 16.37 -9.77
C PRO A 169 -10.90 16.30 -10.09
N VAL A 170 -11.31 15.47 -11.04
CA VAL A 170 -12.70 15.38 -11.51
C VAL A 170 -13.54 14.49 -10.58
N SER A 171 -14.74 14.95 -10.23
CA SER A 171 -15.69 14.22 -9.38
C SER A 171 -16.60 13.29 -10.19
N ASP A 172 -16.02 12.33 -10.90
CA ASP A 172 -16.69 11.36 -11.79
C ASP A 172 -16.72 9.93 -11.21
N GLY A 173 -16.47 9.78 -9.91
CA GLY A 173 -16.25 8.49 -9.26
C GLY A 173 -14.80 7.98 -9.35
N THR A 174 -13.89 8.78 -9.90
CA THR A 174 -12.46 8.49 -9.97
C THR A 174 -11.58 9.60 -9.40
N ARG A 175 -12.17 10.56 -8.68
CA ARG A 175 -11.47 11.65 -7.99
C ARG A 175 -10.32 11.11 -7.12
N GLY A 176 -9.16 11.75 -7.20
CA GLY A 176 -7.95 11.43 -6.45
C GLY A 176 -7.13 10.26 -7.00
N ARG A 177 -7.66 9.49 -7.96
CA ARG A 177 -6.90 8.39 -8.56
C ARG A 177 -5.70 8.92 -9.32
N MET A 178 -4.55 8.29 -9.13
CA MET A 178 -3.36 8.53 -9.93
C MET A 178 -3.62 8.17 -11.39
N MET A 179 -3.34 9.12 -12.28
CA MET A 179 -3.50 8.94 -13.72
C MET A 179 -2.28 8.22 -14.32
N THR A 180 -2.54 7.39 -15.33
CA THR A 180 -1.55 6.67 -16.12
C THR A 180 -1.88 6.84 -17.61
N GLY A 181 -0.90 6.65 -18.48
CA GLY A 181 -1.04 6.81 -19.93
C GLY A 181 -1.24 8.26 -20.36
N TRP A 182 -1.77 8.43 -21.57
CA TRP A 182 -2.11 9.73 -22.15
C TRP A 182 -3.29 10.39 -21.44
N ASN A 183 -3.07 11.61 -20.98
CA ASN A 183 -4.09 12.43 -20.33
C ASN A 183 -4.03 13.86 -20.86
N GLN A 184 -5.20 14.41 -21.18
CA GLN A 184 -5.32 15.81 -21.57
C GLN A 184 -5.63 16.66 -20.33
N ILE A 185 -4.75 17.60 -20.00
CA ILE A 185 -4.84 18.48 -18.84
C ILE A 185 -4.68 19.90 -19.35
N ASP A 186 -5.67 20.76 -19.10
CA ASP A 186 -5.68 22.17 -19.54
C ASP A 186 -5.35 22.35 -21.04
N GLY A 187 -5.89 21.45 -21.88
CA GLY A 187 -5.71 21.48 -23.33
C GLY A 187 -4.39 20.89 -23.84
N LYS A 188 -3.47 20.48 -22.96
CA LYS A 188 -2.18 19.87 -23.30
C LYS A 188 -2.20 18.37 -23.02
N TRP A 189 -1.49 17.60 -23.84
CA TRP A 189 -1.34 16.16 -23.67
C TRP A 189 -0.08 15.83 -22.87
N TYR A 190 -0.23 14.97 -21.88
CA TYR A 190 0.83 14.47 -21.03
C TYR A 190 0.80 12.95 -21.00
N TYR A 191 1.96 12.31 -20.92
CA TYR A 191 2.05 10.86 -20.75
C TYR A 191 2.59 10.52 -19.37
N PHE A 192 1.79 9.80 -18.60
CA PHE A 192 2.20 9.23 -17.32
C PHE A 192 2.55 7.76 -17.52
N SER A 193 3.70 7.32 -17.01
CA SER A 193 4.18 5.95 -17.17
C SER A 193 3.12 4.94 -16.75
N MET A 194 3.01 3.86 -17.52
CA MET A 194 2.20 2.68 -17.17
C MET A 194 3.08 1.50 -16.75
N GLU A 195 4.38 1.71 -16.63
CA GLU A 195 5.33 0.68 -16.21
C GLU A 195 5.03 0.25 -14.77
N GLU A 196 5.11 -1.05 -14.50
CA GLU A 196 4.90 -1.55 -13.15
C GLU A 196 6.06 -1.14 -12.21
N GLY A 197 5.78 -1.03 -10.91
CA GLY A 197 6.78 -0.71 -9.90
C GLY A 197 6.93 0.80 -9.65
N SER A 198 8.17 1.25 -9.40
CA SER A 198 8.45 2.61 -8.91
C SER A 198 8.21 3.71 -9.94
N GLU A 199 8.12 3.35 -11.21
CA GLU A 199 7.91 4.28 -12.32
C GLU A 199 6.43 4.52 -12.63
N ASN A 200 5.53 3.68 -12.13
CA ASN A 200 4.10 3.75 -12.44
C ASN A 200 3.53 5.14 -12.10
N GLY A 201 2.82 5.75 -13.06
CA GLY A 201 2.19 7.07 -12.92
C GLY A 201 3.14 8.26 -12.97
N MET A 202 4.45 8.06 -13.12
CA MET A 202 5.40 9.18 -13.27
C MET A 202 5.22 9.89 -14.61
N LEU A 203 5.18 11.22 -14.61
CA LEU A 203 5.19 12.04 -15.81
C LEU A 203 6.51 11.86 -16.57
N LEU A 204 6.41 11.52 -17.86
CA LEU A 204 7.56 11.50 -18.78
C LEU A 204 7.92 12.93 -19.19
N LYS A 205 9.21 13.26 -19.14
CA LYS A 205 9.77 14.57 -19.52
C LYS A 205 11.03 14.38 -20.35
N ASN A 206 11.26 15.23 -21.36
CA ASN A 206 12.44 15.21 -22.24
C ASN A 206 12.74 13.82 -22.84
N THR A 207 11.71 13.11 -23.28
CA THR A 207 11.85 11.72 -23.73
C THR A 207 10.85 11.36 -24.83
N THR A 208 10.94 10.14 -25.33
CA THR A 208 9.98 9.52 -26.23
C THR A 208 9.09 8.57 -25.41
N THR A 209 7.77 8.67 -25.58
CA THR A 209 6.79 7.77 -24.97
C THR A 209 6.89 6.37 -25.57
N PRO A 210 6.36 5.32 -24.90
CA PRO A 210 6.42 3.94 -25.41
C PRO A 210 5.79 3.74 -26.79
N ASP A 211 4.83 4.59 -27.17
CA ASP A 211 4.16 4.60 -28.47
C ASP A 211 4.82 5.54 -29.50
N GLY A 212 5.98 6.12 -29.18
CA GLY A 212 6.87 6.79 -30.14
C GLY A 212 6.71 8.31 -30.25
N TYR A 213 5.87 8.94 -29.45
CA TYR A 213 5.71 10.41 -29.45
C TYR A 213 6.74 11.08 -28.54
N LYS A 214 7.08 12.35 -28.82
CA LYS A 214 8.02 13.11 -27.99
C LYS A 214 7.28 14.01 -27.01
N VAL A 215 7.84 14.14 -25.82
CA VAL A 215 7.40 15.09 -24.79
C VAL A 215 8.54 16.01 -24.38
N ASP A 216 8.24 17.28 -24.13
CA ASP A 216 9.22 18.31 -23.79
C ASP A 216 9.65 18.28 -22.31
N ALA A 217 10.36 19.32 -21.87
CA ALA A 217 10.85 19.44 -20.50
C ALA A 217 9.75 19.57 -19.44
N ASP A 218 8.57 20.04 -19.83
CA ASP A 218 7.38 20.13 -18.97
C ASP A 218 6.50 18.87 -19.10
N GLY A 219 6.91 17.91 -19.95
CA GLY A 219 6.18 16.67 -20.22
C GLY A 219 5.03 16.84 -21.20
N VAL A 220 4.95 17.98 -21.89
CA VAL A 220 3.92 18.27 -22.88
C VAL A 220 4.28 17.58 -24.18
N TRP A 221 3.31 16.88 -24.77
CA TRP A 221 3.44 16.32 -26.11
C TRP A 221 3.79 17.39 -27.14
N ILE A 222 4.79 17.10 -27.96
CA ILE A 222 5.22 17.92 -29.08
C ILE A 222 5.13 17.12 -30.38
N GLN A 223 4.73 17.82 -31.45
CA GLN A 223 4.57 17.28 -32.80
C GLN A 223 5.90 17.18 -33.54
#